data_AF-W1P0A8-F1
#
_entry.id   AF-W1P0A8-F1
#
_cell.length_a   1.000
_cell.length_b   1.000
_cell.length_c   1.000
_cell.angle_alpha   90.00
_cell.angle_beta   90.00
_cell.angle_gamma   90.00
#
_symmetry.space_group_name_H-M   'P 1'
#
loop_
_entity.id
_entity.type
_entity.pdbx_description
1 polymer ?
#
loop_
_entity_poly.entity_id
_entity_poly.type
_entity_poly.pdbx_seq_one_letter_code
_entity_poly.pdbx_strand_id
1 'polypeptide(L)'
;MYLLAKFWEEIEVRNVSTLDSGDVAALIYLFNPLTIAACAGSSTSPIENMMILLTVYGACAGVPPLAAFGWVIATHLSIYSMMLVIPIIILLGYGLDTPPKKLFKTVDKQKKSDAQESSMSKPIKNPLCEGSTQQDQLVLSFSWRPIIHFMLWAGFWSLYVLGLCSVSLKGHGGLREMFNKTYGFILNVEDLSPNLGVFWYFFAEVFDFFRDFFLLVFHANILFMISPLVIRLNHRPCFLAFVYIAISSILKSYPSVGDSALYLGMMGLFFHELAGMRFSLFLLSGYIGVSLLSPVMHNLWIWRGTGNANFYFATALAYACFQILLVVESVGTMLNHDRMFKQQYKI
;
A
#
# COMPACT_ATOMS: atom_id res chain seq x y z
N MET A 1 -14.35 -6.25 -13.51
CA MET A 1 -15.44 -6.87 -12.72
C MET A 1 -15.12 -8.32 -12.40
N TYR A 2 -15.04 -9.23 -13.38
CA TYR A 2 -14.68 -10.65 -13.13
C TYR A 2 -13.30 -10.85 -12.48
N LEU A 3 -12.29 -10.09 -12.91
CA LEU A 3 -10.94 -10.09 -12.30
C LEU A 3 -10.91 -9.52 -10.87
N LEU A 4 -11.80 -8.60 -10.53
CA LEU A 4 -11.91 -8.04 -9.17
C LEU A 4 -12.61 -9.02 -8.25
N ALA A 5 -13.73 -9.62 -8.68
CA ALA A 5 -14.42 -10.64 -7.91
C ALA A 5 -13.51 -11.87 -7.66
N LYS A 6 -12.79 -12.32 -8.68
CA LYS A 6 -11.83 -13.42 -8.57
C LYS A 6 -10.59 -13.09 -7.73
N PHE A 7 -10.14 -11.82 -7.78
CA PHE A 7 -9.10 -11.29 -6.89
C PHE A 7 -9.49 -11.41 -5.41
N TRP A 8 -10.75 -11.16 -5.10
CA TRP A 8 -11.27 -11.22 -3.73
C TRP A 8 -11.50 -12.66 -3.25
N GLU A 9 -12.02 -13.53 -4.12
CA GLU A 9 -12.31 -14.94 -3.81
C GLU A 9 -11.04 -15.78 -3.52
N GLU A 10 -9.90 -15.47 -4.18
CA GLU A 10 -8.64 -16.18 -3.96
C GLU A 10 -7.87 -15.76 -2.69
N ILE A 11 -8.15 -14.57 -2.14
CA ILE A 11 -7.59 -14.14 -0.84
C ILE A 11 -8.26 -14.91 0.32
N GLU A 12 -9.46 -15.47 0.11
CA GLU A 12 -10.35 -15.90 1.19
C GLU A 12 -10.59 -17.43 1.30
N VAL A 13 -9.72 -18.29 0.75
CA VAL A 13 -9.92 -19.76 0.82
C VAL A 13 -9.86 -20.36 2.25
N ARG A 14 -9.78 -19.57 3.33
CA ARG A 14 -9.98 -20.05 4.71
C ARG A 14 -10.65 -19.01 5.62
N ASN A 15 -11.99 -18.93 5.63
CA ASN A 15 -12.82 -18.89 6.85
C ASN A 15 -14.33 -18.84 6.50
N VAL A 16 -15.15 -19.49 7.33
CA VAL A 16 -16.58 -19.72 7.09
C VAL A 16 -17.45 -18.72 7.86
N SER A 17 -18.48 -18.18 7.19
CA SER A 17 -19.73 -17.59 7.74
C SER A 17 -19.70 -16.24 8.49
N THR A 18 -19.01 -15.25 7.94
CA THR A 18 -19.28 -13.81 8.17
C THR A 18 -19.16 -13.09 6.83
N LEU A 19 -19.69 -11.86 6.70
CA LEU A 19 -19.54 -11.04 5.48
C LEU A 19 -18.06 -11.05 5.03
N ASP A 20 -17.80 -11.56 3.82
CA ASP A 20 -16.46 -11.75 3.24
C ASP A 20 -15.71 -10.41 3.24
N SER A 21 -14.47 -10.42 3.72
CA SER A 21 -13.64 -9.23 3.86
C SER A 21 -13.29 -8.60 2.51
N GLY A 22 -13.15 -9.44 1.49
CA GLY A 22 -12.99 -9.03 0.11
C GLY A 22 -14.26 -8.44 -0.49
N ASP A 23 -15.43 -9.02 -0.19
CA ASP A 23 -16.72 -8.46 -0.62
C ASP A 23 -16.96 -7.07 -0.05
N VAL A 24 -16.64 -6.88 1.24
CA VAL A 24 -16.72 -5.57 1.90
C VAL A 24 -15.79 -4.57 1.21
N ALA A 25 -14.54 -4.95 0.94
CA ALA A 25 -13.59 -4.08 0.26
C ALA A 25 -14.03 -3.74 -1.17
N ALA A 26 -14.59 -4.70 -1.91
CA ALA A 26 -15.14 -4.51 -3.24
C ALA A 26 -16.31 -3.51 -3.23
N LEU A 27 -17.25 -3.69 -2.29
CA LEU A 27 -18.39 -2.80 -2.11
C LEU A 27 -17.95 -1.39 -1.74
N ILE A 28 -17.00 -1.26 -0.81
CA ILE A 28 -16.45 0.05 -0.43
C ILE A 28 -15.80 0.72 -1.63
N TYR A 29 -14.97 0.01 -2.41
CA TYR A 29 -14.33 0.59 -3.60
C TYR A 29 -15.34 1.00 -4.69
N LEU A 30 -16.36 0.17 -4.93
CA LEU A 30 -17.37 0.40 -5.97
C LEU A 30 -18.29 1.59 -5.64
N PHE A 31 -18.75 1.67 -4.39
CA PHE A 31 -19.61 2.76 -3.92
C PHE A 31 -18.85 3.98 -3.40
N ASN A 32 -17.51 3.96 -3.47
CA ASN A 32 -16.71 5.12 -3.10
C ASN A 32 -17.00 6.28 -4.08
N PRO A 33 -17.50 7.44 -3.61
CA PRO A 33 -17.79 8.58 -4.47
C PRO A 33 -16.54 9.08 -5.21
N LEU A 34 -15.35 8.87 -4.66
CA LEU A 34 -14.09 9.25 -5.30
C LEU A 34 -13.76 8.36 -6.51
N THR A 35 -14.08 7.06 -6.45
CA THR A 35 -13.97 6.15 -7.60
C THR A 35 -14.90 6.60 -8.73
N ILE A 36 -16.16 6.88 -8.38
CA ILE A 36 -17.18 7.33 -9.33
C ILE A 36 -16.77 8.66 -9.96
N ALA A 37 -16.28 9.61 -9.16
CA ALA A 37 -15.80 10.91 -9.64
C ALA A 37 -14.58 10.77 -10.57
N ALA A 38 -13.62 9.89 -10.24
CA ALA A 38 -12.46 9.64 -11.10
C ALA A 38 -12.85 9.03 -12.45
N CYS A 39 -13.81 8.09 -12.45
CA CYS A 39 -14.35 7.52 -13.68
C CYS A 39 -15.15 8.55 -14.50
N ALA A 40 -16.02 9.33 -13.85
CA ALA A 40 -16.79 10.39 -14.50
C ALA A 40 -15.90 11.49 -15.08
N GLY A 41 -14.80 11.80 -14.41
CA GLY A 41 -13.78 12.74 -14.86
C GLY A 41 -12.87 12.22 -15.97
N SER A 42 -13.09 11.00 -16.48
CA SER A 42 -12.25 10.37 -17.51
C SER A 42 -10.75 10.36 -17.16
N SER A 43 -10.43 10.22 -15.87
CA SER A 43 -9.06 10.14 -15.38
C SER A 43 -8.43 8.79 -15.73
N THR A 44 -7.11 8.76 -15.93
CA THR A 44 -6.33 7.52 -16.09
C THR A 44 -6.06 6.82 -14.76
N SER A 45 -6.39 7.44 -13.62
CA SER A 45 -6.16 6.89 -12.27
C SER A 45 -6.76 5.50 -12.04
N PRO A 46 -7.94 5.11 -12.58
CA PRO A 46 -8.43 3.73 -12.41
C PRO A 46 -7.53 2.69 -13.07
N ILE A 47 -6.78 3.04 -14.13
CA ILE A 47 -5.82 2.15 -14.79
C ILE A 47 -4.59 1.95 -13.89
N GLU A 48 -4.05 3.03 -13.31
CA GLU A 48 -2.96 2.94 -12.31
C GLU A 48 -3.39 2.07 -11.12
N ASN A 49 -4.59 2.31 -10.60
CA ASN A 49 -5.18 1.54 -9.49
C ASN A 49 -5.31 0.05 -9.81
N MET A 50 -5.78 -0.29 -11.01
CA MET A 50 -5.89 -1.67 -11.47
C MET A 50 -4.52 -2.36 -11.51
N MET A 51 -3.48 -1.68 -12.01
CA MET A 51 -2.12 -2.25 -12.08
C MET A 51 -1.50 -2.43 -10.70
N ILE A 52 -1.73 -1.49 -9.77
CA ILE A 52 -1.32 -1.63 -8.36
C ILE A 52 -2.03 -2.84 -7.71
N LEU A 53 -3.33 -3.00 -7.92
CA LEU A 53 -4.08 -4.16 -7.40
C LEU A 53 -3.57 -5.47 -8.00
N LEU A 54 -3.33 -5.52 -9.30
CA LEU A 54 -2.79 -6.71 -9.98
C LEU A 54 -1.41 -7.11 -9.43
N THR A 55 -0.62 -6.11 -9.05
CA THR A 55 0.69 -6.30 -8.41
C THR A 55 0.55 -6.97 -7.04
N VAL A 56 -0.30 -6.39 -6.18
CA VAL A 56 -0.54 -6.90 -4.82
C VAL A 56 -1.18 -8.29 -4.89
N TYR A 57 -2.11 -8.49 -5.83
CA TYR A 57 -2.73 -9.79 -6.10
C TYR A 57 -1.73 -10.87 -6.45
N GLY A 58 -0.91 -10.63 -7.48
CA GLY A 58 0.05 -11.63 -7.95
C GLY A 58 1.05 -11.98 -6.86
N ALA A 59 1.37 -11.02 -5.99
CA ALA A 59 2.22 -11.25 -4.84
C ALA A 59 1.52 -12.09 -3.75
N CYS A 60 0.23 -11.82 -3.46
CA CYS A 60 -0.58 -12.62 -2.53
C CYS A 60 -0.78 -14.06 -3.04
N ALA A 61 -1.16 -14.23 -4.31
CA ALA A 61 -1.38 -15.52 -4.94
C ALA A 61 -0.08 -16.32 -5.17
N GLY A 62 1.09 -15.72 -4.90
CA GLY A 62 2.38 -16.37 -5.13
C GLY A 62 2.67 -16.62 -6.61
N VAL A 63 2.17 -15.75 -7.50
CA VAL A 63 2.38 -15.78 -8.96
C VAL A 63 3.31 -14.62 -9.38
N PRO A 64 4.65 -14.83 -9.35
CA PRO A 64 5.63 -13.78 -9.67
C PRO A 64 5.44 -13.08 -11.03
N PRO A 65 5.10 -13.77 -12.13
CA PRO A 65 4.94 -13.11 -13.44
C PRO A 65 3.83 -12.07 -13.45
N LEU A 66 2.72 -12.37 -12.76
CA LEU A 66 1.56 -11.49 -12.68
C LEU A 66 1.86 -10.26 -11.83
N ALA A 67 2.51 -10.48 -10.68
CA ALA A 67 2.98 -9.41 -9.81
C ALA A 67 3.95 -8.47 -10.54
N ALA A 68 4.91 -9.04 -11.28
CA ALA A 68 5.91 -8.29 -12.02
C ALA A 68 5.29 -7.47 -13.16
N PHE A 69 4.35 -8.03 -13.89
CA PHE A 69 3.62 -7.31 -14.96
C PHE A 69 2.89 -6.09 -14.42
N GLY A 70 2.08 -6.27 -13.37
CA GLY A 70 1.37 -5.17 -12.72
C GLY A 70 2.33 -4.10 -12.20
N TRP A 71 3.44 -4.51 -11.57
CA TRP A 71 4.38 -3.59 -10.96
C TRP A 71 5.11 -2.75 -12.00
N VAL A 72 5.57 -3.37 -13.09
CA VAL A 72 6.26 -2.66 -14.18
C VAL A 72 5.34 -1.65 -14.86
N ILE A 73 4.08 -1.99 -15.11
CA ILE A 73 3.15 -1.04 -15.73
C ILE A 73 2.77 0.07 -14.73
N ALA A 74 2.56 -0.26 -13.45
CA ALA A 74 2.29 0.74 -12.42
C ALA A 74 3.45 1.73 -12.28
N THR A 75 4.71 1.25 -12.23
CA THR A 75 5.90 2.13 -12.19
C THR A 75 6.06 2.96 -13.45
N HIS A 76 5.62 2.44 -14.60
CA HIS A 76 5.62 3.20 -15.84
C HIS A 76 4.61 4.36 -15.85
N LEU A 77 3.42 4.13 -15.28
CA LEU A 77 2.38 5.16 -15.15
C LEU A 77 2.71 6.18 -14.06
N SER A 78 3.35 5.73 -12.97
CA SER A 78 3.60 6.55 -11.78
C SER A 78 4.85 6.05 -11.06
N ILE A 79 5.86 6.91 -10.98
CA ILE A 79 7.14 6.57 -10.35
C ILE A 79 7.00 6.18 -8.88
N TYR A 80 5.97 6.69 -8.20
CA TYR A 80 5.71 6.43 -6.78
C TYR A 80 5.34 4.97 -6.52
N SER A 81 4.75 4.27 -7.49
CA SER A 81 4.47 2.83 -7.39
C SER A 81 5.74 1.98 -7.28
N MET A 82 6.92 2.53 -7.55
CA MET A 82 8.20 1.83 -7.36
C MET A 82 8.42 1.45 -5.90
N MET A 83 7.88 2.22 -4.96
CA MET A 83 7.97 1.96 -3.51
C MET A 83 7.33 0.64 -3.10
N LEU A 84 6.38 0.13 -3.89
CA LEU A 84 5.72 -1.16 -3.65
C LEU A 84 6.65 -2.36 -3.79
N VAL A 85 7.85 -2.20 -4.36
CA VAL A 85 8.82 -3.29 -4.51
C VAL A 85 9.13 -3.97 -3.17
N ILE A 86 9.20 -3.20 -2.08
CA ILE A 86 9.55 -3.72 -0.76
C ILE A 86 8.44 -4.65 -0.21
N PRO A 87 7.17 -4.23 -0.08
CA PRO A 87 6.12 -5.12 0.36
C PRO A 87 5.93 -6.33 -0.56
N ILE A 88 6.13 -6.19 -1.88
CA ILE A 88 6.06 -7.32 -2.82
C ILE A 88 7.13 -8.37 -2.54
N ILE A 89 8.38 -7.94 -2.32
CA ILE A 89 9.49 -8.87 -2.00
C ILE A 89 9.21 -9.60 -0.68
N ILE A 90 8.69 -8.88 0.33
CA ILE A 90 8.35 -9.49 1.62
C ILE A 90 7.20 -10.49 1.44
N LEU A 91 6.15 -10.12 0.69
CA LEU A 91 4.98 -10.95 0.43
C LEU A 91 5.32 -12.23 -0.36
N LEU A 92 6.17 -12.13 -1.38
CA LEU A 92 6.66 -13.29 -2.15
C LEU A 92 7.66 -14.16 -1.35
N GLY A 93 8.46 -13.54 -0.49
CA GLY A 93 9.52 -14.22 0.26
C GLY A 93 9.03 -14.99 1.50
N TYR A 94 8.04 -14.43 2.20
CA TYR A 94 7.46 -15.02 3.42
C TYR A 94 6.07 -15.62 3.22
N GLY A 95 5.35 -15.26 2.14
CA GLY A 95 3.94 -15.65 1.93
C GLY A 95 2.95 -14.68 2.59
N LEU A 96 1.66 -14.96 2.42
CA LEU A 96 0.53 -14.15 2.94
C LEU A 96 0.59 -13.96 4.46
N ASP A 97 1.06 -14.97 5.21
CA ASP A 97 1.12 -14.96 6.67
C ASP A 97 2.52 -15.34 7.19
N THR A 98 3.27 -14.34 7.66
CA THR A 98 4.37 -14.60 8.60
C THR A 98 3.76 -14.52 9.99
N PRO A 99 3.78 -15.55 10.86
CA PRO A 99 3.48 -15.33 12.28
C PRO A 99 4.59 -14.47 12.89
N PRO A 100 4.34 -13.72 13.98
CA PRO A 100 5.30 -12.76 14.48
C PRO A 100 6.51 -13.54 15.00
N LYS A 101 7.73 -13.16 14.62
CA LYS A 101 8.98 -13.86 15.02
C LYS A 101 9.12 -14.11 16.54
N LYS A 102 8.37 -13.35 17.36
CA LYS A 102 8.26 -13.54 18.81
C LYS A 102 7.47 -14.79 19.21
N LEU A 103 6.47 -15.19 18.43
CA LEU A 103 5.65 -16.39 18.65
C LEU A 103 6.53 -17.65 18.72
N PHE A 104 7.46 -17.77 17.77
CA PHE A 104 8.39 -18.90 17.73
C PHE A 104 9.43 -18.88 18.84
N LYS A 105 9.92 -17.70 19.25
CA LYS A 105 10.86 -17.61 20.38
C LYS A 105 10.23 -18.02 21.71
N THR A 106 8.94 -17.75 21.91
CA THR A 106 8.22 -18.18 23.12
C THR A 106 7.94 -19.69 23.06
N VAL A 107 7.51 -20.23 21.92
CA VAL A 107 7.32 -21.68 21.73
C VAL A 107 8.63 -22.45 21.89
N ASP A 108 9.75 -21.98 21.34
CA ASP A 108 11.06 -22.62 21.52
C ASP A 108 11.59 -22.51 22.95
N LYS A 109 11.29 -21.40 23.66
CA LYS A 109 11.59 -21.28 25.09
C LYS A 109 10.75 -22.21 25.95
N GLN A 110 9.47 -22.34 25.65
CA GLN A 110 8.55 -23.21 26.39
C GLN A 110 8.88 -24.68 26.13
N LYS A 111 9.18 -25.06 24.87
CA LYS A 111 9.67 -26.40 24.52
C LYS A 111 11.02 -26.74 25.16
N LYS A 112 11.91 -25.75 25.38
CA LYS A 112 13.14 -25.93 26.16
C LYS A 112 12.89 -26.03 27.67
N SER A 113 11.91 -25.30 28.21
CA SER A 113 11.48 -25.39 29.60
C SER A 113 10.86 -26.75 29.92
N ASP A 114 9.97 -27.23 29.04
CA ASP A 114 9.29 -28.53 29.18
C ASP A 114 10.26 -29.71 28.96
N ALA A 115 11.27 -29.54 28.09
CA ALA A 115 12.35 -30.52 27.92
C ALA A 115 13.32 -30.57 29.13
N GLN A 116 13.40 -29.50 29.93
CA GLN A 116 14.20 -29.48 31.16
C GLN A 116 13.45 -30.11 32.34
N GLU A 117 12.13 -29.89 32.48
CA GLU A 117 11.32 -30.52 33.53
C GLU A 117 11.05 -32.01 33.28
N SER A 118 10.98 -32.46 32.02
CA SER A 118 10.77 -33.88 31.67
C SER A 118 12.01 -34.78 31.83
N SER A 119 13.16 -34.23 32.28
CA SER A 119 14.37 -35.02 32.55
C SER A 119 14.40 -35.72 33.91
N MET A 120 13.35 -35.56 34.75
CA MET A 120 13.23 -36.23 36.05
C MET A 120 11.95 -37.07 36.19
N SER A 121 11.64 -37.93 35.22
CA SER A 121 10.82 -39.13 35.49
C SER A 121 10.96 -40.16 34.36
N LYS A 122 11.31 -41.40 34.71
CA LYS A 122 11.46 -42.53 33.77
C LYS A 122 10.09 -42.91 33.18
N PRO A 123 9.95 -43.14 31.85
CA PRO A 123 8.71 -43.65 31.30
C PRO A 123 8.68 -45.19 31.34
N ILE A 124 7.57 -45.73 31.85
CA ILE A 124 7.17 -47.13 31.68
C ILE A 124 6.66 -47.29 30.24
N LYS A 125 7.23 -48.25 29.51
CA LYS A 125 6.81 -48.62 28.15
C LYS A 125 5.48 -49.36 28.20
N ASN A 126 4.53 -49.00 27.33
CA ASN A 126 3.58 -49.94 26.73
C ASN A 126 3.26 -49.47 25.29
N PRO A 127 3.26 -50.37 24.29
CA PRO A 127 3.11 -50.02 22.88
C PRO A 127 1.67 -50.28 22.41
N LEU A 128 0.95 -49.26 21.93
CA LEU A 128 -0.17 -49.41 20.99
C LEU A 128 -0.72 -48.03 20.60
N CYS A 129 -0.32 -47.59 19.40
CA CYS A 129 -1.03 -46.74 18.42
C CYS A 129 0.03 -46.05 17.55
N GLU A 130 0.54 -46.81 16.58
CA GLU A 130 1.21 -46.26 15.42
C GLU A 130 0.16 -45.60 14.51
N GLY A 131 0.27 -44.29 14.37
CA GLY A 131 -0.48 -43.45 13.45
C GLY A 131 0.27 -42.12 13.36
N SER A 132 1.32 -42.12 12.54
CA SER A 132 2.42 -41.15 12.54
C SER A 132 1.97 -39.70 12.31
N THR A 133 2.19 -38.93 13.36
CA THR A 133 2.39 -37.50 13.47
C THR A 133 3.31 -36.95 12.36
N GLN A 134 2.75 -36.23 11.39
CA GLN A 134 3.47 -35.28 10.52
C GLN A 134 2.71 -33.95 10.55
N GLN A 135 2.86 -33.20 11.66
CA GLN A 135 2.52 -31.79 11.70
C GLN A 135 3.85 -31.04 11.55
N ASP A 136 4.17 -30.66 10.32
CA ASP A 136 5.43 -30.04 9.92
C ASP A 136 5.78 -28.82 10.79
N GLN A 137 7.02 -28.81 11.28
CA GLN A 137 7.68 -27.62 11.82
C GLN A 137 7.78 -26.57 10.71
N LEU A 138 6.83 -25.63 10.68
CA LEU A 138 6.80 -24.53 9.71
C LEU A 138 7.83 -23.46 10.09
N VAL A 139 9.11 -23.78 9.92
CA VAL A 139 10.20 -22.80 9.87
C VAL A 139 9.92 -21.95 8.63
N LEU A 140 9.41 -20.72 8.80
CA LEU A 140 9.32 -19.76 7.69
C LEU A 140 10.74 -19.37 7.25
N SER A 141 11.34 -20.20 6.40
CA SER A 141 12.56 -19.87 5.67
C SER A 141 12.18 -18.90 4.57
N PHE A 142 12.83 -17.73 4.56
CA PHE A 142 12.65 -16.75 3.48
C PHE A 142 13.01 -17.40 2.13
N SER A 143 12.03 -17.52 1.24
CA SER A 143 12.21 -18.18 -0.05
C SER A 143 12.74 -17.20 -1.09
N TRP A 144 14.00 -17.37 -1.48
CA TRP A 144 14.63 -16.55 -2.53
C TRP A 144 14.17 -16.91 -3.94
N ARG A 145 13.64 -18.12 -4.15
CA ARG A 145 13.21 -18.61 -5.47
C ARG A 145 12.12 -17.73 -6.13
N PRO A 146 10.98 -17.43 -5.48
CA PRO A 146 9.94 -16.58 -6.07
C PRO A 146 10.43 -15.15 -6.32
N ILE A 147 11.36 -14.64 -5.51
CA ILE A 147 11.94 -13.31 -5.67
C ILE A 147 12.83 -13.25 -6.91
N ILE A 148 13.69 -14.24 -7.12
CA ILE A 148 14.52 -14.32 -8.33
C ILE A 148 13.62 -14.41 -9.57
N HIS A 149 12.58 -15.24 -9.53
CA HIS A 149 11.59 -15.30 -10.61
C HIS A 149 10.90 -13.96 -10.85
N PHE A 150 10.47 -13.26 -9.79
CA PHE A 150 9.88 -11.93 -9.88
C PHE A 150 10.84 -10.93 -10.54
N MET A 151 12.10 -10.88 -10.10
CA MET A 151 13.10 -9.95 -10.66
C MET A 151 13.39 -10.25 -12.13
N LEU A 152 13.45 -11.52 -12.53
CA LEU A 152 13.62 -11.92 -13.93
C LEU A 152 12.43 -11.48 -14.79
N TRP A 153 11.20 -11.74 -14.33
CA TRP A 153 9.99 -11.30 -15.03
C TRP A 153 9.85 -9.79 -15.06
N ALA A 154 10.19 -9.09 -13.99
CA ALA A 154 10.19 -7.63 -13.94
C ALA A 154 11.20 -7.04 -14.95
N GLY A 155 12.40 -7.63 -15.05
CA GLY A 155 13.38 -7.26 -16.07
C GLY A 155 12.87 -7.49 -17.49
N PHE A 156 12.24 -8.65 -17.75
CA PHE A 156 11.63 -8.96 -19.05
C PHE A 156 10.53 -7.97 -19.43
N TRP A 157 9.57 -7.72 -18.54
CA TRP A 157 8.48 -6.77 -18.78
C TRP A 157 8.99 -5.34 -18.93
N SER A 158 9.99 -4.94 -18.14
CA SER A 158 10.60 -3.61 -18.24
C SER A 158 11.27 -3.41 -19.59
N LEU A 159 12.06 -4.40 -20.05
CA LEU A 159 12.68 -4.34 -21.38
C LEU A 159 11.62 -4.33 -22.49
N TYR A 160 10.53 -5.08 -22.34
CA TYR A 160 9.43 -5.09 -23.29
C TYR A 160 8.74 -3.72 -23.38
N VAL A 161 8.36 -3.13 -22.24
CA VAL A 161 7.74 -1.79 -22.20
C VAL A 161 8.68 -0.74 -22.78
N LEU A 162 9.95 -0.71 -22.38
CA LEU A 162 10.93 0.22 -22.94
C LEU A 162 11.16 -0.01 -24.44
N GLY A 163 11.14 -1.26 -24.90
CA GLY A 163 11.17 -1.62 -26.31
C GLY A 163 10.00 -1.02 -27.07
N LEU A 164 8.77 -1.20 -26.58
CA LEU A 164 7.57 -0.61 -27.18
C LEU A 164 7.61 0.92 -27.18
N CYS A 165 8.01 1.55 -26.08
CA CYS A 165 8.19 2.99 -25.99
C CYS A 165 9.23 3.48 -27.01
N SER A 166 10.35 2.77 -27.17
CA SER A 166 11.40 3.14 -28.12
C SER A 166 10.91 3.11 -29.57
N VAL A 167 10.08 2.11 -29.92
CA VAL A 167 9.47 2.00 -31.25
C VAL A 167 8.45 3.11 -31.48
N SER A 168 7.59 3.39 -30.50
CA SER A 168 6.60 4.46 -30.56
C SER A 168 7.25 5.85 -30.70
N LEU A 169 8.39 6.07 -30.05
CA LEU A 169 9.09 7.36 -30.00
C LEU A 169 10.16 7.55 -31.07
N LYS A 170 10.24 6.67 -32.09
CA LYS A 170 11.25 6.75 -33.17
C LYS A 170 11.29 8.11 -33.91
N GLY A 171 10.24 8.94 -33.79
CA GLY A 171 10.20 10.28 -34.37
C GLY A 171 10.25 11.46 -33.38
N HIS A 172 10.30 11.22 -32.06
CA HIS A 172 10.03 12.26 -31.04
C HIS A 172 11.13 12.35 -29.95
N GLY A 173 12.41 12.20 -30.32
CA GLY A 173 13.53 12.33 -29.37
C GLY A 173 13.87 11.07 -28.56
N GLY A 174 13.17 9.96 -28.82
CA GLY A 174 13.48 8.63 -28.26
C GLY A 174 13.24 8.51 -26.75
N LEU A 175 13.88 7.51 -26.13
CA LEU A 175 13.65 7.17 -24.72
C LEU A 175 14.12 8.27 -23.75
N ARG A 176 15.25 8.93 -24.03
CA ARG A 176 15.80 9.99 -23.17
C ARG A 176 14.77 11.11 -22.95
N GLU A 177 14.15 11.56 -24.02
CA GLU A 177 13.15 12.62 -23.97
C GLU A 177 11.92 12.17 -23.18
N MET A 178 11.46 10.93 -23.38
CA MET A 178 10.39 10.34 -22.56
C MET A 178 10.74 10.35 -21.07
N PHE A 179 11.92 9.85 -20.68
CA PHE A 179 12.32 9.84 -19.27
C PHE A 179 12.35 11.25 -18.67
N ASN A 180 12.83 12.24 -19.42
CA ASN A 180 12.89 13.63 -18.98
C ASN A 180 11.48 14.23 -18.83
N LYS A 181 10.61 14.03 -19.83
CA LYS A 181 9.25 14.60 -19.85
C LYS A 181 8.22 13.86 -18.99
N THR A 182 8.50 12.63 -18.58
CA THR A 182 7.62 11.86 -17.68
C THR A 182 8.13 11.91 -16.26
N TYR A 183 9.22 11.18 -15.96
CA TYR A 183 9.76 11.08 -14.61
C TYR A 183 10.52 12.34 -14.19
N GLY A 184 11.28 12.94 -15.09
CA GLY A 184 11.98 14.21 -14.82
C GLY A 184 11.00 15.32 -14.46
N PHE A 185 9.91 15.45 -15.23
CA PHE A 185 8.83 16.40 -14.95
C PHE A 185 8.19 16.17 -13.58
N ILE A 186 7.89 14.92 -13.21
CA ILE A 186 7.31 14.58 -11.90
C ILE A 186 8.28 14.91 -10.75
N LEU A 187 9.56 14.57 -10.89
CA LEU A 187 10.56 14.79 -9.84
C LEU A 187 10.95 16.26 -9.70
N ASN A 188 11.03 16.99 -10.80
CA ASN A 188 11.34 18.42 -10.81
C ASN A 188 10.14 19.31 -10.50
N VAL A 189 8.91 18.78 -10.54
CA VAL A 189 7.66 19.51 -10.20
C VAL A 189 7.56 20.84 -10.96
N GLU A 190 7.72 20.78 -12.28
CA GLU A 190 7.78 22.00 -13.12
C GLU A 190 6.44 22.73 -13.21
N ASP A 191 5.33 21.99 -13.21
CA ASP A 191 3.98 22.57 -13.19
C ASP A 191 3.51 22.81 -11.75
N LEU A 192 3.22 24.06 -11.44
CA LEU A 192 2.72 24.52 -10.14
C LEU A 192 1.24 24.92 -10.20
N SER A 193 0.53 24.47 -11.24
CA SER A 193 -0.92 24.61 -11.33
C SER A 193 -1.61 24.03 -10.10
N PRO A 194 -2.70 24.66 -9.63
CA PRO A 194 -3.39 24.25 -8.42
C PRO A 194 -3.87 22.81 -8.52
N ASN A 195 -3.50 22.00 -7.55
CA ASN A 195 -3.89 20.59 -7.45
C ASN A 195 -4.20 20.21 -6.00
N LEU A 196 -4.56 18.94 -5.77
CA LEU A 196 -4.92 18.42 -4.45
C LEU A 196 -3.72 18.23 -3.51
N GLY A 197 -2.50 18.31 -4.04
CA GLY A 197 -1.26 18.02 -3.33
C GLY A 197 -0.71 19.22 -2.57
N VAL A 198 0.32 18.95 -1.78
CA VAL A 198 1.00 19.96 -0.95
C VAL A 198 2.10 20.69 -1.73
N PHE A 199 2.57 20.10 -2.83
CA PHE A 199 3.74 20.58 -3.56
C PHE A 199 3.52 21.92 -4.28
N TRP A 200 2.43 22.06 -5.04
CA TRP A 200 2.25 23.19 -5.96
C TRP A 200 2.35 24.56 -5.27
N TYR A 201 1.67 24.73 -4.14
CA TYR A 201 1.63 26.01 -3.43
C TYR A 201 2.93 26.28 -2.67
N PHE A 202 3.51 25.26 -2.03
CA PHE A 202 4.79 25.40 -1.34
C PHE A 202 5.91 25.82 -2.31
N PHE A 203 6.01 25.17 -3.47
CA PHE A 203 7.01 25.51 -4.48
C PHE A 203 6.69 26.78 -5.28
N ALA A 204 5.44 27.26 -5.23
CA ALA A 204 5.09 28.59 -5.75
C ALA A 204 5.54 29.72 -4.82
N GLU A 205 5.65 29.48 -3.50
CA GLU A 205 6.09 30.48 -2.52
C GLU A 205 7.60 30.48 -2.27
N VAL A 206 8.27 29.33 -2.43
CA VAL A 206 9.70 29.19 -2.19
C VAL A 206 10.51 29.91 -3.27
N PHE A 207 11.56 30.61 -2.84
CA PHE A 207 12.53 31.22 -3.75
C PHE A 207 13.23 30.18 -4.61
N ASP A 208 13.39 30.47 -5.90
CA ASP A 208 14.04 29.59 -6.89
C ASP A 208 15.42 29.10 -6.42
N PHE A 209 16.17 29.95 -5.73
CA PHE A 209 17.50 29.60 -5.20
C PHE A 209 17.48 28.39 -4.26
N PHE A 210 16.42 28.20 -3.47
CA PHE A 210 16.32 27.08 -2.52
C PHE A 210 15.49 25.91 -3.04
N ARG A 211 14.96 26.01 -4.26
CA ARG A 211 14.02 25.05 -4.83
C ARG A 211 14.57 23.62 -4.84
N ASP A 212 15.79 23.43 -5.33
CA ASP A 212 16.43 22.12 -5.41
C ASP A 212 16.67 21.48 -4.04
N PHE A 213 17.01 22.30 -3.04
CA PHE A 213 17.16 21.84 -1.66
C PHE A 213 15.84 21.31 -1.11
N PHE A 214 14.75 22.05 -1.28
CA PHE A 214 13.45 21.61 -0.79
C PHE A 214 12.90 20.42 -1.58
N LEU A 215 13.12 20.33 -2.90
CA LEU A 215 12.78 19.14 -3.67
C LEU A 215 13.46 17.89 -3.11
N LEU A 216 14.76 17.98 -2.81
CA LEU A 216 15.50 16.89 -2.16
C LEU A 216 14.88 16.51 -0.82
N VAL A 217 14.54 17.48 0.03
CA VAL A 217 13.94 17.22 1.35
C VAL A 217 12.57 16.55 1.22
N PHE A 218 11.71 17.02 0.32
CA PHE A 218 10.37 16.44 0.10
C PHE A 218 10.46 15.00 -0.40
N HIS A 219 11.31 14.72 -1.40
CA HIS A 219 11.50 13.36 -1.91
C HIS A 219 12.17 12.44 -0.88
N ALA A 220 13.16 12.95 -0.13
CA ALA A 220 13.83 12.21 0.94
C ALA A 220 12.89 11.86 2.09
N ASN A 221 11.92 12.72 2.42
CA ASN A 221 10.90 12.44 3.44
C ASN A 221 10.11 11.16 3.09
N ILE A 222 9.70 10.99 1.84
CA ILE A 222 8.96 9.81 1.41
C ILE A 222 9.80 8.54 1.61
N LEU A 223 11.08 8.59 1.24
CA LEU A 223 12.01 7.47 1.43
C LEU A 223 12.29 7.17 2.92
N PHE A 224 12.37 8.21 3.75
CA PHE A 224 12.61 8.06 5.18
C PHE A 224 11.43 7.40 5.90
N MET A 225 10.20 7.70 5.50
CA MET A 225 8.98 7.11 6.09
C MET A 225 8.82 5.61 5.82
N ILE A 226 9.39 5.11 4.72
CA ILE A 226 9.33 3.70 4.28
C ILE A 226 10.09 2.77 5.25
N SER A 227 11.32 3.14 5.61
CA SER A 227 12.25 2.31 6.40
C SER A 227 11.72 1.85 7.76
N PRO A 228 11.28 2.74 8.68
CA PRO A 228 10.80 2.34 10.00
C PRO A 228 9.52 1.50 9.91
N LEU A 229 8.71 1.75 8.89
CA LEU A 229 7.43 1.08 8.71
C LEU A 229 7.61 -0.38 8.27
N VAL A 230 8.57 -0.65 7.38
CA VAL A 230 9.00 -2.02 7.04
C VAL A 230 9.44 -2.76 8.29
N ILE A 231 10.40 -2.20 9.04
CA ILE A 231 10.93 -2.86 10.24
C ILE A 231 9.81 -3.26 11.20
N ARG A 232 8.81 -2.39 11.36
CA ARG A 232 7.70 -2.60 12.28
C ARG A 232 6.63 -3.57 11.77
N LEU A 233 6.23 -3.46 10.50
CA LEU A 233 5.09 -4.16 9.92
C LEU A 233 5.48 -5.34 9.01
N ASN A 234 6.75 -5.73 8.97
CA ASN A 234 7.25 -6.92 8.26
C ASN A 234 6.41 -8.20 8.47
N HIS A 235 5.73 -8.31 9.61
CA HIS A 235 4.84 -9.41 9.96
C HIS A 235 3.57 -9.48 9.10
N ARG A 236 3.04 -8.33 8.64
CA ARG A 236 1.81 -8.22 7.86
C ARG A 236 2.09 -7.51 6.52
N PRO A 237 2.64 -8.22 5.53
CA PRO A 237 3.04 -7.62 4.25
C PRO A 237 1.89 -6.99 3.46
N CYS A 238 0.68 -7.55 3.53
CA CYS A 238 -0.50 -6.98 2.86
C CYS A 238 -0.91 -5.63 3.47
N PHE A 239 -0.92 -5.53 4.80
CA PHE A 239 -1.18 -4.25 5.48
C PHE A 239 -0.06 -3.23 5.23
N LEU A 240 1.20 -3.68 5.16
CA LEU A 240 2.33 -2.84 4.76
C LEU A 240 2.13 -2.27 3.34
N ALA A 241 1.67 -3.08 2.38
CA ALA A 241 1.35 -2.62 1.03
C ALA A 241 0.25 -1.55 1.05
N PHE A 242 -0.84 -1.75 1.81
CA PHE A 242 -1.87 -0.74 2.00
C PHE A 242 -1.31 0.59 2.52
N VAL A 243 -0.48 0.57 3.57
CA VAL A 243 0.10 1.80 4.12
C VAL A 243 1.04 2.47 3.11
N TYR A 244 1.77 1.70 2.30
CA TYR A 244 2.65 2.24 1.26
C TYR A 244 1.86 2.92 0.14
N ILE A 245 0.75 2.32 -0.30
CA ILE A 245 -0.17 2.93 -1.27
C ILE A 245 -0.70 4.25 -0.69
N ALA A 246 -1.16 4.25 0.57
CA ALA A 246 -1.65 5.46 1.21
C ALA A 246 -0.58 6.55 1.30
N ILE A 247 0.61 6.25 1.84
CA ILE A 247 1.71 7.24 1.94
C ILE A 247 2.12 7.76 0.56
N SER A 248 2.25 6.87 -0.43
CA SER A 248 2.60 7.26 -1.80
C SER A 248 1.55 8.18 -2.43
N SER A 249 0.26 7.93 -2.19
CA SER A 249 -0.83 8.78 -2.70
C SER A 249 -0.91 10.15 -2.04
N ILE A 250 -0.57 10.26 -0.74
CA ILE A 250 -0.60 11.51 0.02
C ILE A 250 0.59 12.41 -0.35
N LEU A 251 1.77 11.81 -0.53
CA LEU A 251 3.03 12.53 -0.75
C LEU A 251 3.44 12.62 -2.24
N LYS A 252 2.60 12.12 -3.16
CA LYS A 252 2.76 12.29 -4.62
C LYS A 252 2.74 13.78 -4.98
N SER A 253 3.59 14.20 -5.92
CA SER A 253 3.69 15.61 -6.32
C SER A 253 2.45 16.11 -7.06
N TYR A 254 1.78 15.21 -7.78
CA TYR A 254 0.52 15.46 -8.51
C TYR A 254 -0.54 14.43 -8.11
N PRO A 255 -1.13 14.54 -6.92
CA PRO A 255 -2.13 13.58 -6.47
C PRO A 255 -3.49 13.87 -7.11
N SER A 256 -4.22 12.80 -7.40
CA SER A 256 -5.56 12.81 -7.96
C SER A 256 -6.58 12.28 -6.96
N VAL A 257 -7.86 12.62 -7.17
CA VAL A 257 -8.98 12.05 -6.39
C VAL A 257 -9.05 10.51 -6.55
N GLY A 258 -8.59 9.98 -7.68
CA GLY A 258 -8.58 8.54 -7.92
C GLY A 258 -7.52 7.79 -7.12
N ASP A 259 -6.42 8.44 -6.72
CA ASP A 259 -5.39 7.80 -5.89
C ASP A 259 -5.95 7.48 -4.49
N SER A 260 -6.80 8.37 -3.95
CA SER A 260 -7.43 8.13 -2.65
C SER A 260 -8.54 7.10 -2.67
N ALA A 261 -9.17 6.91 -3.82
CA ALA A 261 -10.18 5.87 -3.99
C ALA A 261 -9.64 4.47 -3.70
N LEU A 262 -8.38 4.19 -4.11
CA LEU A 262 -7.76 2.88 -3.97
C LEU A 262 -7.51 2.49 -2.51
N TYR A 263 -6.75 3.30 -1.76
CA TYR A 263 -6.44 2.93 -0.38
C TYR A 263 -7.70 2.94 0.50
N LEU A 264 -8.66 3.84 0.26
CA LEU A 264 -9.94 3.82 0.98
C LEU A 264 -10.75 2.54 0.70
N GLY A 265 -10.72 2.03 -0.53
CA GLY A 265 -11.30 0.72 -0.88
C GLY A 265 -10.58 -0.44 -0.18
N MET A 266 -9.24 -0.44 -0.24
CA MET A 266 -8.42 -1.47 0.41
C MET A 266 -8.55 -1.48 1.93
N MET A 267 -8.92 -0.36 2.56
CA MET A 267 -9.19 -0.31 4.01
C MET A 267 -10.29 -1.32 4.41
N GLY A 268 -11.23 -1.62 3.51
CA GLY A 268 -12.27 -2.63 3.71
C GLY A 268 -11.73 -4.03 4.00
N LEU A 269 -10.54 -4.39 3.50
CA LEU A 269 -9.91 -5.69 3.79
C LEU A 269 -9.63 -5.89 5.27
N PHE A 270 -9.32 -4.80 5.96
CA PHE A 270 -8.90 -4.83 7.35
C PHE A 270 -10.02 -4.36 8.28
N PHE A 271 -11.28 -4.39 7.83
CA PHE A 271 -12.40 -3.82 8.59
C PHE A 271 -12.53 -4.42 9.99
N HIS A 272 -12.31 -5.74 10.13
CA HIS A 272 -12.33 -6.44 11.42
C HIS A 272 -11.20 -5.96 12.34
N GLU A 273 -9.98 -5.85 11.80
CA GLU A 273 -8.79 -5.42 12.53
C GLU A 273 -8.86 -3.94 12.93
N LEU A 274 -9.46 -3.10 12.07
CA LEU A 274 -9.64 -1.66 12.24
C LEU A 274 -10.93 -1.28 12.99
N ALA A 275 -11.77 -2.23 13.38
CA ALA A 275 -13.01 -1.95 14.11
C ALA A 275 -12.76 -1.18 15.43
N GLY A 276 -11.55 -1.29 16.00
CA GLY A 276 -11.13 -0.59 17.22
C GLY A 276 -10.68 0.87 17.05
N MET A 277 -10.82 1.48 15.87
CA MET A 277 -10.43 2.88 15.64
C MET A 277 -11.27 3.84 16.51
N ARG A 278 -10.61 4.65 17.35
CA ARG A 278 -11.29 5.49 18.36
C ARG A 278 -11.93 6.73 17.75
N PHE A 279 -11.31 7.29 16.72
CA PHE A 279 -11.71 8.57 16.10
C PHE A 279 -12.32 8.39 14.70
N SER A 280 -12.85 7.21 14.38
CA SER A 280 -13.33 6.88 13.03
C SER A 280 -14.36 7.88 12.46
N LEU A 281 -15.37 8.26 13.25
CA LEU A 281 -16.40 9.22 12.84
C LEU A 281 -15.86 10.63 12.61
N PHE A 282 -14.96 11.10 13.47
CA PHE A 282 -14.30 12.40 13.33
C PHE A 282 -13.43 12.45 12.07
N LEU A 283 -12.64 11.40 11.83
CA LEU A 283 -11.78 11.30 10.65
C LEU A 283 -12.60 11.21 9.36
N LEU A 284 -13.67 10.39 9.35
CA LEU A 284 -14.53 10.25 8.19
C LEU A 284 -15.28 11.55 7.88
N SER A 285 -15.90 12.17 8.88
CA SER A 285 -16.63 13.44 8.69
C SER A 285 -15.70 14.57 8.28
N GLY A 286 -14.50 14.67 8.88
CA GLY A 286 -13.49 15.65 8.49
C GLY A 286 -13.00 15.44 7.06
N TYR A 287 -12.69 14.20 6.68
CA TYR A 287 -12.26 13.86 5.32
C TYR A 287 -13.32 14.18 4.27
N ILE A 288 -14.59 13.80 4.52
CA ILE A 288 -15.72 14.13 3.63
C ILE A 288 -15.94 15.64 3.56
N GLY A 289 -15.91 16.31 4.72
CA GLY A 289 -16.11 17.76 4.82
C GLY A 289 -15.07 18.55 4.02
N VAL A 290 -13.79 18.19 4.14
CA VAL A 290 -12.72 18.84 3.37
C VAL A 290 -12.82 18.50 1.88
N SER A 291 -13.16 17.26 1.52
CA SER A 291 -13.33 16.84 0.12
C SER A 291 -14.46 17.60 -0.57
N LEU A 292 -15.55 17.90 0.14
CA LEU A 292 -16.66 18.71 -0.37
C LEU A 292 -16.34 20.21 -0.40
N LEU A 293 -15.54 20.70 0.56
CA LEU A 293 -15.15 22.09 0.63
C LEU A 293 -14.15 22.48 -0.46
N SER A 294 -13.27 21.57 -0.87
CA SER A 294 -12.20 21.85 -1.84
C SER A 294 -12.72 22.35 -3.20
N PRO A 295 -13.71 21.71 -3.88
CA PRO A 295 -14.29 22.24 -5.12
C PRO A 295 -14.95 23.61 -4.96
N VAL A 296 -15.56 23.88 -3.81
CA VAL A 296 -16.18 25.18 -3.51
C VAL A 296 -15.12 26.27 -3.43
N MET A 297 -14.03 26.01 -2.71
CA MET A 297 -12.90 26.95 -2.61
C MET A 297 -12.21 27.16 -3.97
N HIS A 298 -12.05 26.09 -4.75
CA HIS A 298 -11.53 26.19 -6.11
C HIS A 298 -12.43 27.06 -7.01
N ASN A 299 -13.76 26.89 -6.93
CA ASN A 299 -14.69 27.70 -7.70
C ASN A 299 -14.67 29.18 -7.29
N LEU A 300 -14.62 29.46 -5.99
CA LEU A 300 -14.56 30.83 -5.47
C LEU A 300 -13.30 31.56 -5.91
N TRP A 301 -12.16 30.86 -5.93
CA TRP A 301 -10.89 31.44 -6.34
C TRP A 301 -10.77 31.60 -7.86
N ILE A 302 -10.92 30.52 -8.63
CA ILE A 302 -10.65 30.52 -10.08
C ILE A 302 -11.77 31.21 -10.87
N TRP A 303 -13.04 30.91 -10.56
CA TRP A 303 -14.16 31.32 -11.40
C TRP A 303 -14.87 32.57 -10.90
N ARG A 304 -15.09 32.67 -9.59
CA ARG A 304 -15.81 33.81 -9.01
C ARG A 304 -14.90 34.98 -8.64
N GLY A 305 -13.59 34.76 -8.50
CA GLY A 305 -12.61 35.79 -8.13
C GLY A 305 -12.81 36.38 -6.73
N THR A 306 -13.64 35.77 -5.88
CA THR A 306 -13.90 36.23 -4.51
C THR A 306 -13.07 35.48 -3.47
N GLY A 307 -12.45 34.36 -3.85
CA GLY A 307 -11.56 33.56 -3.01
C GLY A 307 -10.07 33.81 -3.33
N ASN A 308 -9.21 33.53 -2.35
CA ASN A 308 -7.75 33.52 -2.47
C ASN A 308 -7.21 32.08 -2.57
N ALA A 309 -6.10 31.90 -3.28
CA ALA A 309 -5.33 30.66 -3.39
C ALA A 309 -5.09 29.99 -2.04
N ASN A 310 -4.80 30.79 -1.01
CA ASN A 310 -4.50 30.32 0.35
C ASN A 310 -5.66 29.52 0.95
N PHE A 311 -6.92 29.87 0.64
CA PHE A 311 -8.08 29.12 1.13
C PHE A 311 -8.19 27.76 0.45
N TYR A 312 -7.96 27.69 -0.86
CA TYR A 312 -7.91 26.42 -1.56
C TYR A 312 -6.76 25.54 -1.06
N PHE A 313 -5.57 26.11 -0.90
CA PHE A 313 -4.42 25.40 -0.35
C PHE A 313 -4.65 24.94 1.10
N ALA A 314 -5.31 25.74 1.94
CA ALA A 314 -5.68 25.33 3.29
C ALA A 314 -6.58 24.09 3.29
N THR A 315 -7.50 23.96 2.32
CA THR A 315 -8.28 22.73 2.16
C THR A 315 -7.42 21.54 1.72
N ALA A 316 -6.44 21.75 0.82
CA ALA A 316 -5.49 20.69 0.43
C ALA A 316 -4.62 20.22 1.61
N LEU A 317 -4.15 21.15 2.44
CA LEU A 317 -3.39 20.82 3.65
C LEU A 317 -4.24 20.08 4.69
N ALA A 318 -5.48 20.53 4.90
CA ALA A 318 -6.43 19.83 5.77
C ALA A 318 -6.73 18.41 5.25
N TYR A 319 -6.86 18.25 3.93
CA TYR A 319 -7.09 16.97 3.27
C TYR A 319 -5.93 16.00 3.53
N ALA A 320 -4.69 16.45 3.26
CA ALA A 320 -3.48 15.68 3.56
C ALA A 320 -3.37 15.34 5.06
N CYS A 321 -3.71 16.27 5.95
CA CYS A 321 -3.71 16.04 7.39
C CYS A 321 -4.69 14.91 7.79
N PHE A 322 -5.94 14.95 7.32
CA PHE A 322 -6.92 13.88 7.61
C PHE A 322 -6.48 12.53 7.04
N GLN A 323 -5.86 12.50 5.86
CA GLN A 323 -5.31 11.27 5.29
C GLN A 323 -4.17 10.70 6.15
N ILE A 324 -3.24 11.55 6.60
CA ILE A 324 -2.13 11.14 7.48
C ILE A 324 -2.69 10.62 8.82
N LEU A 325 -3.65 11.32 9.41
CA LEU A 325 -4.28 10.89 10.66
C LEU A 325 -5.00 9.54 10.49
N LEU A 326 -5.67 9.31 9.36
CA LEU A 326 -6.28 8.01 9.02
C LEU A 326 -5.23 6.91 8.96
N VAL A 327 -4.10 7.16 8.29
CA VAL A 327 -3.00 6.18 8.21
C VAL A 327 -2.42 5.92 9.60
N VAL A 328 -2.15 6.95 10.40
CA VAL A 328 -1.61 6.82 11.76
C VAL A 328 -2.56 6.03 12.67
N GLU A 329 -3.85 6.35 12.66
CA GLU A 329 -4.86 5.65 13.46
C GLU A 329 -5.02 4.20 13.00
N SER A 330 -4.99 3.93 11.69
CA SER A 330 -5.06 2.56 11.15
C SER A 330 -3.87 1.71 11.61
N VAL A 331 -2.64 2.24 11.54
CA VAL A 331 -1.43 1.56 12.00
C VAL A 331 -1.45 1.39 13.52
N GLY A 332 -1.89 2.41 14.27
CA GLY A 332 -2.03 2.34 15.72
C GLY A 332 -3.02 1.26 16.17
N THR A 333 -4.16 1.17 15.49
CA THR A 333 -5.21 0.18 15.76
C THR A 333 -4.75 -1.22 15.43
N MET A 334 -4.13 -1.43 14.26
CA MET A 334 -3.53 -2.71 13.86
C MET A 334 -2.47 -3.18 14.86
N LEU A 335 -1.59 -2.29 15.32
CA LEU A 335 -0.58 -2.64 16.33
C LEU A 335 -1.18 -2.96 17.69
N ASN A 336 -2.29 -2.32 18.08
CA ASN A 336 -3.01 -2.64 19.30
C ASN A 336 -3.73 -3.98 19.20
N HIS A 337 -4.34 -4.26 18.05
CA HIS A 337 -4.93 -5.57 17.74
C HIS A 337 -3.87 -6.68 17.88
N ASP A 338 -2.70 -6.53 17.24
CA ASP A 338 -1.57 -7.47 17.37
C ASP A 338 -1.06 -7.64 18.82
N ARG A 339 -1.20 -6.61 19.67
CA ARG A 339 -0.86 -6.70 21.11
C ARG A 339 -1.91 -7.48 21.90
N MET A 340 -3.20 -7.22 21.64
CA MET A 340 -4.31 -7.92 22.28
C MET A 340 -4.29 -9.42 21.94
N PHE A 341 -4.02 -9.77 20.69
CA PHE A 341 -3.83 -11.16 20.28
C PHE A 341 -2.71 -11.84 21.07
N LYS A 342 -1.55 -11.20 21.21
CA LYS A 342 -0.45 -11.77 22.03
C LYS A 342 -0.83 -11.97 23.50
N GLN A 343 -1.61 -11.04 24.06
CA GLN A 343 -2.07 -11.14 25.45
C GLN A 343 -3.08 -12.29 25.65
N GLN A 344 -4.05 -12.45 24.73
CA GLN A 344 -5.03 -13.52 24.79
C GLN A 344 -4.39 -14.91 24.73
N TYR A 345 -3.33 -15.06 23.92
CA TYR A 345 -2.63 -16.34 23.77
C TYR A 345 -1.44 -16.55 24.73
N LYS A 346 -1.20 -15.63 25.69
CA LYS A 346 -0.06 -15.68 26.63
C LYS A 346 1.30 -15.97 25.96
N ILE A 347 1.64 -15.19 24.93
CA ILE A 347 2.88 -15.34 24.14
C ILE A 347 3.90 -14.25 24.44
#